data_AF-A0A839K4J3-F1
#
_entry.id   AF-A0A839K4J3-F1
#
_cell.length_a   1.000
_cell.length_b   1.000
_cell.length_c   1.000
_cell.angle_alpha   90.00
_cell.angle_beta   90.00
_cell.angle_gamma   90.00
#
_symmetry.space_group_name_H-M   'P 1'
#
loop_
_entity.id
_entity.type
_entity.pdbx_description
1 polymer ?
#
loop_
_entity_poly.entity_id
_entity_poly.type
_entity_poly.pdbx_seq_one_letter_code
_entity_poly.pdbx_strand_id
1 'polypeptide(L)'
;MKTLLKLMKKHKAEIPTDKLMLFEDLVQTYHGDEREEKFLKAMEEQLTKEQRFRLFEQHGACSGTRYDKDRTAFSLEHADKPLVERLELFTRTFGRTAVLNDDNTITVKFACKHGYYKHAPKGNFRQLATIETYFERCAGGRLYELQKALGIKLKIILLTCLLLAQIFLTLLYLPLR
;
A
#
# COMPACT_ATOMS: atom_id res chain seq x y z
N MET A 1 -12.27 -5.75 0.16
CA MET A 1 -12.12 -7.08 0.76
C MET A 1 -12.19 -8.24 -0.26
N LYS A 2 -13.22 -8.36 -1.10
CA LYS A 2 -13.29 -9.43 -2.13
C LYS A 2 -12.03 -9.56 -3.03
N THR A 3 -11.45 -8.43 -3.45
CA THR A 3 -10.20 -8.42 -4.22
C THR A 3 -9.00 -8.93 -3.39
N LEU A 4 -8.89 -8.55 -2.12
CA LEU A 4 -7.84 -9.07 -1.22
C LEU A 4 -8.01 -10.58 -1.03
N LEU A 5 -9.22 -11.06 -0.76
CA LEU A 5 -9.50 -12.50 -0.67
C LEU A 5 -9.09 -13.24 -1.96
N LYS A 6 -9.38 -12.68 -3.14
CA LYS A 6 -8.92 -13.25 -4.41
C LYS A 6 -7.38 -13.31 -4.51
N LEU A 7 -6.66 -12.34 -3.94
CA LEU A 7 -5.20 -12.35 -3.88
C LEU A 7 -4.67 -13.36 -2.86
N MET A 8 -5.32 -13.50 -1.72
CA MET A 8 -4.98 -14.49 -0.69
C MET A 8 -5.08 -15.91 -1.24
N LYS A 9 -6.08 -16.19 -2.07
CA LYS A 9 -6.25 -17.47 -2.77
C LYS A 9 -5.16 -17.77 -3.79
N LYS A 10 -4.34 -16.79 -4.19
CA LYS A 10 -3.19 -17.03 -5.08
C LYS A 10 -2.02 -17.51 -4.23
N HIS A 11 -1.37 -18.60 -4.63
CA HIS A 11 -0.19 -19.17 -3.96
C HIS A 11 0.96 -18.17 -3.69
N LYS A 12 1.01 -17.05 -4.43
CA LYS A 12 2.03 -16.00 -4.26
C LYS A 12 2.01 -15.32 -2.88
N ALA A 13 0.89 -15.37 -2.16
CA ALA A 13 0.77 -14.79 -0.81
C ALA A 13 1.20 -15.75 0.31
N GLU A 14 1.46 -17.03 0.00
CA GLU A 14 1.86 -18.06 0.98
C GLU A 14 0.93 -18.15 2.21
N ILE A 15 -0.38 -18.00 1.99
CA ILE A 15 -1.38 -18.06 3.07
C ILE A 15 -1.89 -19.50 3.20
N PRO A 16 -1.77 -20.10 4.40
CA PRO A 16 -2.32 -21.43 4.70
C PRO A 16 -3.83 -21.56 4.42
N THR A 17 -4.26 -22.73 3.96
CA THR A 17 -5.66 -23.00 3.57
C THR A 17 -6.65 -22.86 4.73
N ASP A 18 -6.26 -23.28 5.93
CA ASP A 18 -7.04 -23.13 7.16
C ASP A 18 -7.34 -21.65 7.47
N LYS A 19 -6.36 -20.77 7.23
CA LYS A 19 -6.54 -19.32 7.38
C LYS A 19 -7.43 -18.74 6.29
N LEU A 20 -7.39 -19.26 5.06
CA LEU A 20 -8.25 -18.79 3.96
C LEU A 20 -9.73 -18.98 4.27
N MET A 21 -10.11 -20.10 4.89
CA MET A 21 -11.50 -20.39 5.24
C MET A 21 -12.09 -19.31 6.17
N LEU A 22 -11.31 -18.82 7.14
CA LEU A 22 -11.72 -17.72 8.00
C LEU A 22 -12.05 -16.45 7.18
N PHE A 23 -11.18 -16.07 6.25
CA PHE A 23 -11.40 -14.87 5.44
C PHE A 23 -12.58 -15.01 4.46
N GLU A 24 -12.87 -16.23 3.99
CA GLU A 24 -14.05 -16.52 3.19
C GLU A 24 -15.34 -16.32 3.98
N ASP A 25 -15.40 -16.91 5.18
CA ASP A 25 -16.54 -16.77 6.09
C ASP A 25 -16.80 -15.30 6.44
N LEU A 26 -15.76 -14.53 6.80
CA LEU A 26 -15.89 -13.10 7.11
C LEU A 26 -16.48 -12.29 5.94
N VAL A 27 -16.12 -12.63 4.69
CA VAL A 27 -16.62 -11.94 3.49
C VAL A 27 -18.05 -12.31 3.15
N GLN A 28 -18.49 -13.52 3.50
CA GLN A 28 -19.85 -14.02 3.30
C GLN A 28 -20.81 -13.52 4.40
N THR A 29 -20.37 -13.55 5.65
CA THR A 29 -21.18 -13.27 6.84
C THR A 29 -21.39 -11.76 7.08
N TYR A 30 -20.37 -10.93 6.82
CA TYR A 30 -20.43 -9.50 7.14
C TYR A 30 -20.54 -8.60 5.90
N HIS A 31 -21.07 -7.40 6.09
CA HIS A 31 -21.25 -6.40 5.04
C HIS A 31 -20.71 -5.02 5.46
N GLY A 32 -20.59 -4.11 4.48
CA GLY A 32 -20.18 -2.72 4.72
C GLY A 32 -18.86 -2.59 5.47
N ASP A 33 -18.84 -1.63 6.40
CA ASP A 33 -17.69 -1.27 7.23
C ASP A 33 -17.35 -2.37 8.25
N GLU A 34 -18.34 -3.08 8.78
CA GLU A 34 -18.13 -4.16 9.76
C GLU A 34 -17.30 -5.29 9.15
N ARG A 35 -17.57 -5.65 7.90
CA ARG A 35 -16.73 -6.62 7.17
C ARG A 35 -15.30 -6.13 7.03
N GLU A 36 -15.09 -4.85 6.71
CA GLU A 36 -13.75 -4.31 6.54
C GLU A 36 -12.99 -4.35 7.87
N GLU A 37 -13.62 -3.91 8.96
CA GLU A 37 -13.03 -3.94 10.30
C GLU A 37 -12.64 -5.36 10.72
N LYS A 38 -13.56 -6.32 10.64
CA LYS A 38 -13.29 -7.72 11.00
C LYS A 38 -12.23 -8.37 10.11
N PHE A 39 -12.26 -8.07 8.81
CA PHE A 39 -11.29 -8.63 7.86
C PHE A 39 -9.88 -8.10 8.14
N LEU A 40 -9.72 -6.79 8.37
CA LEU A 40 -8.43 -6.19 8.71
C LEU A 40 -7.93 -6.70 10.07
N LYS A 41 -8.83 -6.88 11.05
CA LYS A 41 -8.50 -7.49 12.33
C LYS A 41 -7.96 -8.91 12.20
N ALA A 42 -8.66 -9.76 11.44
CA ALA A 42 -8.20 -11.12 11.17
C ALA A 42 -6.86 -11.13 10.42
N MET A 43 -6.58 -10.15 9.55
CA MET A 43 -5.28 -10.04 8.90
C MET A 43 -4.15 -9.80 9.91
N GLU A 44 -4.34 -8.93 10.91
CA GLU A 44 -3.32 -8.68 11.95
C GLU A 44 -3.08 -9.91 12.83
N GLU A 45 -4.16 -10.59 13.22
CA GLU A 45 -4.10 -11.74 14.13
C GLU A 45 -3.58 -13.01 13.47
N GLN A 46 -3.92 -13.24 12.19
CA GLN A 46 -3.69 -14.52 11.54
C GLN A 46 -2.52 -14.51 10.55
N LEU A 47 -2.13 -13.36 10.01
CA LEU A 47 -1.10 -13.28 8.99
C LEU A 47 0.18 -12.64 9.53
N THR A 48 1.32 -13.15 9.10
CA THR A 48 2.59 -12.48 9.36
C THR A 48 2.65 -11.14 8.64
N LYS A 49 3.50 -10.24 9.13
CA LYS A 49 3.73 -8.93 8.50
C LYS A 49 4.15 -9.07 7.04
N GLU A 50 5.00 -10.04 6.73
CA GLU A 50 5.49 -10.32 5.38
C GLU A 50 4.35 -10.78 4.46
N GLN A 51 3.44 -11.63 4.95
CA GLN A 51 2.26 -12.06 4.19
C GLN A 51 1.35 -10.85 3.88
N ARG A 52 1.13 -9.96 4.85
CA ARG A 52 0.34 -8.74 4.64
C ARG A 52 1.01 -7.78 3.64
N PHE A 53 2.32 -7.57 3.74
CA PHE A 53 3.07 -6.76 2.78
C PHE A 53 2.91 -7.30 1.35
N ARG A 54 3.10 -8.61 1.14
CA ARG A 54 2.91 -9.25 -0.18
C ARG A 54 1.49 -9.09 -0.72
N LEU A 55 0.48 -9.10 0.15
CA LEU A 55 -0.89 -8.83 -0.25
C LEU A 55 -1.05 -7.39 -0.74
N PHE A 56 -0.55 -6.41 0.01
CA PHE A 56 -0.69 -5.00 -0.34
C PHE A 56 0.16 -4.57 -1.54
N GLU A 57 1.33 -5.18 -1.74
CA GLU A 57 2.12 -5.07 -2.97
C GLU A 57 1.31 -5.48 -4.21
N GLN A 58 0.47 -6.51 -4.08
CA GLN A 58 -0.38 -7.03 -5.17
C GLN A 58 -1.74 -6.34 -5.26
N HIS A 59 -2.23 -5.77 -4.16
CA HIS A 59 -3.57 -5.18 -4.09
C HIS A 59 -3.68 -3.88 -4.89
N GLY A 60 -2.56 -3.16 -5.06
CA GLY A 60 -2.50 -1.94 -5.83
C GLY A 60 -3.11 -0.73 -5.10
N ALA A 61 -3.59 0.25 -5.87
CA ALA A 61 -4.00 1.57 -5.36
C ALA A 61 -5.16 1.52 -4.34
N CYS A 62 -4.96 2.19 -3.20
CA CYS A 62 -5.98 2.36 -2.15
C CYS A 62 -7.16 3.27 -2.58
N SER A 63 -6.97 4.12 -3.59
CA SER A 63 -7.95 5.14 -4.03
C SER A 63 -8.31 5.06 -5.53
N GLY A 64 -8.08 3.91 -6.16
CA GLY A 64 -8.41 3.67 -7.57
C GLY A 64 -7.35 4.15 -8.58
N THR A 65 -7.64 3.93 -9.86
CA THR A 65 -6.73 4.09 -11.02
C THR A 65 -6.84 5.46 -11.70
N ARG A 66 -7.46 6.46 -11.04
CA ARG A 66 -7.86 7.73 -11.66
C ARG A 66 -6.71 8.47 -12.35
N TYR A 67 -5.50 8.38 -11.78
CA TYR A 67 -4.29 9.03 -12.29
C TYR A 67 -3.34 8.08 -13.01
N ASP A 68 -3.78 6.86 -13.33
CA ASP A 68 -2.90 5.86 -13.94
C ASP A 68 -2.49 6.25 -15.36
N LYS A 69 -3.38 6.93 -16.10
CA LYS A 69 -3.06 7.48 -17.42
C LYS A 69 -1.91 8.48 -17.31
N ASP A 70 -2.02 9.45 -16.41
CA ASP A 70 -1.00 10.48 -16.19
C ASP A 70 0.33 9.87 -15.72
N ARG A 71 0.28 8.90 -14.80
CA ARG A 71 1.47 8.20 -14.31
C ARG A 71 2.13 7.37 -15.41
N THR A 72 1.34 6.70 -16.24
CA THR A 72 1.87 5.92 -17.37
C THR A 72 2.49 6.85 -18.41
N ALA A 73 1.85 7.97 -18.73
CA ALA A 73 2.40 8.98 -19.63
C ALA A 73 3.71 9.55 -19.10
N PHE A 74 3.74 9.95 -17.81
CA PHE A 74 4.95 10.40 -17.13
C PHE A 74 6.09 9.36 -17.19
N SER A 75 5.76 8.08 -17.03
CA SER A 75 6.74 6.99 -17.10
C SER A 75 7.38 6.89 -18.47
N LEU A 76 6.58 7.04 -19.53
CA LEU A 76 7.03 6.99 -20.93
C LEU A 76 7.81 8.25 -21.33
N GLU A 77 7.34 9.42 -20.93
CA GLU A 77 7.97 10.72 -21.23
C GLU A 77 9.39 10.83 -20.65
N HIS A 78 9.66 10.15 -19.54
CA HIS A 78 10.94 10.22 -18.83
C HIS A 78 11.66 8.87 -18.77
N ALA A 79 11.37 7.95 -19.70
CA ALA A 79 11.92 6.61 -19.69
C ALA A 79 13.45 6.58 -19.92
N ASP A 80 13.98 7.56 -20.64
CA ASP A 80 15.39 7.74 -21.00
C ASP A 80 16.22 8.39 -19.88
N LYS A 81 15.58 8.96 -18.86
CA LYS A 81 16.23 9.65 -17.76
C LYS A 81 16.74 8.69 -16.68
N PRO A 82 17.83 9.02 -15.96
CA PRO A 82 18.25 8.28 -14.78
C PRO A 82 17.16 8.26 -13.69
N LEU A 83 17.12 7.20 -12.87
CA LEU A 83 16.10 7.02 -11.84
C LEU A 83 16.04 8.19 -10.84
N VAL A 84 17.18 8.74 -10.46
CA VAL A 84 17.28 9.92 -9.56
C VAL A 84 16.54 11.11 -10.14
N GLU A 85 16.79 11.43 -11.42
CA GLU A 85 16.13 12.55 -12.11
C GLU A 85 14.61 12.30 -12.24
N ARG A 86 14.20 11.07 -12.54
CA ARG A 86 12.78 10.69 -12.61
C ARG A 86 12.07 10.84 -11.26
N LEU A 87 12.74 10.56 -10.15
CA LEU A 87 12.22 10.75 -8.79
C LEU A 87 12.06 12.23 -8.42
N GLU A 88 13.00 13.08 -8.82
CA GLU A 88 12.88 14.53 -8.65
C GLU A 88 11.70 15.10 -9.44
N LEU A 89 11.58 14.72 -10.72
CA LEU A 89 10.47 15.11 -11.58
C LEU A 89 9.13 14.59 -11.04
N PHE A 90 9.09 13.36 -10.52
CA PHE A 90 7.90 12.79 -9.89
C PHE A 90 7.48 13.61 -8.68
N THR A 91 8.44 14.01 -7.84
CA THR A 91 8.18 14.83 -6.65
C THR A 91 7.60 16.18 -7.04
N ARG A 92 8.15 16.84 -8.08
CA ARG A 92 7.67 18.13 -8.59
C ARG A 92 6.27 18.02 -9.21
N THR A 93 6.01 16.95 -9.95
CA THR A 93 4.76 16.77 -10.71
C THR A 93 3.59 16.36 -9.82
N PHE A 94 3.81 15.41 -8.90
CA PHE A 94 2.74 14.80 -8.10
C PHE A 94 2.72 15.27 -6.64
N GLY A 95 3.68 16.11 -6.21
CA GLY A 95 3.77 16.63 -4.85
C GLY A 95 4.03 15.54 -3.80
N ARG A 96 4.69 14.45 -4.19
CA ARG A 96 5.00 13.30 -3.32
C ARG A 96 6.49 13.17 -3.14
N THR A 97 6.97 13.28 -1.91
CA THR A 97 8.40 13.17 -1.61
C THR A 97 8.84 11.71 -1.63
N ALA A 98 9.70 11.36 -2.57
CA ALA A 98 10.41 10.09 -2.66
C ALA A 98 11.89 10.35 -2.90
N VAL A 99 12.77 9.70 -2.14
CA VAL A 99 14.23 9.88 -2.19
C VAL A 99 14.88 8.53 -2.44
N LEU A 100 15.78 8.46 -3.44
CA LEU A 100 16.65 7.29 -3.64
C LEU A 100 17.84 7.39 -2.68
N ASN A 101 18.10 6.32 -1.95
CA ASN A 101 19.23 6.18 -1.04
C ASN A 101 20.37 5.40 -1.72
N ASP A 102 21.58 5.48 -1.16
CA ASP A 102 22.79 4.84 -1.71
C ASP A 102 22.72 3.30 -1.71
N ASP A 103 21.83 2.71 -0.91
CA ASP A 103 21.62 1.26 -0.79
C ASP A 103 20.56 0.71 -1.77
N ASN A 104 20.21 1.46 -2.81
CA ASN A 104 19.14 1.15 -3.77
C ASN A 104 17.74 1.04 -3.15
N THR A 105 17.52 1.66 -1.99
CA THR A 105 16.18 1.81 -1.44
C THR A 105 15.59 3.18 -1.75
N ILE A 106 14.26 3.26 -1.82
CA ILE A 106 13.52 4.50 -1.96
C ILE A 106 12.76 4.76 -0.65
N THR A 107 13.02 5.90 -0.03
CA THR A 107 12.27 6.38 1.13
C THR A 107 11.14 7.29 0.67
N VAL A 108 9.91 6.90 0.96
CA VAL A 108 8.71 7.70 0.72
C VAL A 108 8.24 8.28 2.04
N LYS A 109 8.17 9.61 2.10
CA LYS A 109 7.57 10.31 3.24
C LYS A 109 6.16 10.71 2.85
N PHE A 110 5.18 10.24 3.61
CA PHE A 110 3.82 10.74 3.46
C PHE A 110 3.21 11.05 4.80
N ALA A 111 2.57 12.22 4.87
CA ALA A 111 1.66 12.51 5.95
C ALA A 111 0.47 11.56 5.78
N CYS A 112 0.38 10.57 6.65
CA CYS A 112 -0.92 10.01 6.94
C CYS A 112 -1.57 11.00 7.89
N LYS A 113 -2.34 11.95 7.31
CA LYS A 113 -3.41 12.59 8.07
C LYS A 113 -4.31 11.43 8.48
N HIS A 114 -4.08 10.85 9.65
CA HIS A 114 -4.83 9.69 10.08
C HIS A 114 -6.30 9.95 9.82
N GLY A 115 -6.93 8.99 9.15
CA GLY A 115 -8.36 8.94 8.95
C GLY A 115 -9.16 8.76 10.24
N TYR A 116 -8.68 9.24 11.39
CA TYR A 116 -9.60 9.66 12.45
C TYR A 116 -10.56 10.76 11.94
N TYR A 117 -10.20 11.48 10.86
CA TYR A 117 -10.82 12.78 10.53
C TYR A 117 -11.52 12.93 9.17
N LYS A 118 -11.31 12.07 8.16
CA LYS A 118 -11.79 12.38 6.79
C LYS A 118 -13.02 11.62 6.30
N HIS A 119 -13.33 10.47 6.89
CA HIS A 119 -14.50 9.66 6.53
C HIS A 119 -15.44 9.37 7.70
N ALA A 120 -15.07 9.78 8.92
CA ALA A 120 -16.01 9.81 10.02
C ALA A 120 -17.08 10.88 9.73
N PRO A 121 -18.37 10.53 9.64
CA PRO A 121 -19.42 11.54 9.71
C PRO A 121 -19.20 12.34 11.00
N LYS A 122 -19.24 13.68 10.86
CA LYS A 122 -18.96 14.68 11.92
C LYS A 122 -19.07 14.12 13.34
N GLY A 123 -17.93 13.81 13.97
CA GLY A 123 -17.85 13.50 15.40
C GLY A 123 -17.91 12.02 15.81
N ASN A 124 -18.12 11.06 14.91
CA ASN A 124 -18.10 9.63 15.26
C ASN A 124 -16.72 9.01 15.05
N PHE A 125 -15.88 9.15 16.07
CA PHE A 125 -14.57 8.52 16.15
C PHE A 125 -14.73 7.03 16.39
N ARG A 126 -14.52 6.20 15.37
CA ARG A 126 -14.27 4.76 15.59
C ARG A 126 -12.79 4.53 15.50
N GLN A 127 -12.18 4.22 16.64
CA GLN A 127 -10.85 3.65 16.68
C GLN A 127 -10.92 2.32 15.93
N LEU A 128 -10.28 2.24 14.76
CA LEU A 128 -10.06 0.92 14.16
C LEU A 128 -9.25 0.11 15.18
N ALA A 129 -9.70 -1.10 15.47
CA ALA A 129 -8.96 -2.02 16.33
C ALA A 129 -7.53 -2.29 15.81
N THR A 130 -7.26 -1.97 14.54
CA THR A 130 -6.09 -2.36 13.77
C THR A 130 -5.49 -1.20 12.97
N ILE A 131 -4.47 -0.56 13.53
CA ILE A 131 -3.81 0.62 12.96
C ILE A 131 -2.72 0.22 11.96
N GLU A 132 -2.04 -0.91 12.17
CA GLU A 132 -0.89 -1.31 11.37
C GLU A 132 -1.29 -1.67 9.95
N THR A 133 -2.27 -2.55 9.78
CA THR A 133 -2.74 -3.02 8.47
C THR A 133 -3.30 -1.87 7.63
N TYR A 134 -3.86 -0.84 8.27
CA TYR A 134 -4.28 0.38 7.57
C TYR A 134 -3.08 1.11 6.94
N PHE A 135 -1.95 1.22 7.64
CA PHE A 135 -0.74 1.81 7.08
C PHE A 135 -0.11 0.95 6.01
N GLU A 136 -0.12 -0.36 6.19
CA GLU A 136 0.38 -1.31 5.20
C GLU A 136 -0.40 -1.20 3.88
N ARG A 137 -1.72 -1.02 3.97
CA ARG A 137 -2.57 -0.71 2.82
C ARG A 137 -2.17 0.62 2.16
N CYS A 138 -1.94 1.66 2.94
CA CYS A 138 -1.46 2.94 2.42
C CYS A 138 -0.09 2.80 1.72
N ALA A 139 0.79 1.99 2.29
CA ALA A 139 2.11 1.70 1.75
C ALA A 139 2.02 0.98 0.40
N GLY A 140 1.15 -0.04 0.28
CA GLY A 140 0.86 -0.69 -1.00
C GLY A 140 0.34 0.29 -2.06
N GLY A 141 -0.50 1.25 -1.66
CA GLY A 141 -0.93 2.34 -2.52
C GLY A 141 0.24 3.20 -3.02
N ARG A 142 1.15 3.64 -2.14
CA ARG A 142 2.32 4.44 -2.51
C ARG A 142 3.30 3.70 -3.41
N LEU A 143 3.54 2.42 -3.11
CA LEU A 143 4.32 1.53 -3.95
C LEU A 143 3.72 1.46 -5.34
N TYR A 144 2.41 1.23 -5.46
CA TYR A 144 1.73 1.16 -6.75
C TYR A 144 1.89 2.45 -7.57
N GLU A 145 1.70 3.61 -6.95
CA GLU A 145 1.85 4.92 -7.59
C GLU A 145 3.26 5.11 -8.15
N LEU A 146 4.29 4.81 -7.36
CA LEU A 146 5.69 4.93 -7.77
C LEU A 146 6.05 3.95 -8.88
N GLN A 147 5.66 2.68 -8.77
CA GLN A 147 5.93 1.70 -9.83
C GLN A 147 5.29 2.12 -11.16
N LYS A 148 4.07 2.68 -11.11
CA LYS A 148 3.37 3.17 -12.30
C LYS A 148 4.03 4.40 -12.90
N ALA A 149 4.41 5.38 -12.08
CA ALA A 149 5.02 6.61 -12.57
C ALA A 149 6.46 6.41 -13.02
N LEU A 150 7.22 5.58 -12.32
CA LEU A 150 8.65 5.40 -12.59
C LEU A 150 8.93 4.16 -13.43
N GLY A 151 7.92 3.38 -13.83
CA GLY A 151 8.13 2.18 -14.67
C GLY A 151 9.14 1.18 -14.08
N ILE A 152 9.21 1.10 -12.74
CA ILE A 152 10.13 0.23 -11.99
C ILE A 152 9.37 -0.79 -11.17
N LYS A 153 10.09 -1.80 -10.64
CA LYS A 153 9.57 -2.72 -9.63
C LYS A 153 10.13 -2.36 -8.25
N LEU A 154 9.24 -2.42 -7.26
CA LEU A 154 9.50 -2.07 -5.87
C LEU A 154 8.95 -3.16 -4.95
N LYS A 155 9.56 -3.29 -3.78
CA LYS A 155 9.09 -4.18 -2.71
C LYS A 155 9.08 -3.45 -1.38
N ILE A 156 8.04 -3.63 -0.56
CA ILE A 156 7.98 -3.07 0.78
C ILE A 156 8.96 -3.84 1.66
N ILE A 157 9.94 -3.14 2.24
CA ILE A 157 10.89 -3.75 3.19
C ILE A 157 10.67 -3.25 4.61
N LEU A 158 10.26 -2.00 4.77
CA LEU A 158 10.06 -1.40 6.08
C LEU A 158 8.96 -0.34 6.02
N LEU A 159 8.16 -0.33 7.07
CA LEU A 159 7.15 0.68 7.33
C LEU A 159 7.28 1.11 8.78
N THR A 160 7.63 2.38 9.00
CA THR A 160 7.75 2.98 10.33
C THR A 160 6.85 4.20 10.46
N CYS A 161 6.17 4.29 11.60
CA CYS A 161 5.37 5.44 11.99
C CYS A 161 6.06 6.11 13.18
N LEU A 162 6.74 7.23 12.95
CA LEU A 162 7.35 8.03 14.00
C LEU A 162 6.35 9.11 14.43
N LEU A 163 6.02 9.13 15.73
CA LEU A 163 5.33 10.21 16.45
C LEU A 163 4.19 10.87 15.63
N LEU A 164 3.04 10.18 15.59
CA LEU A 164 1.70 10.74 15.37
C LEU A 164 1.35 11.45 14.04
N ALA A 165 2.18 11.49 13.00
CA ALA A 165 1.71 12.01 11.70
C ALA A 165 2.51 11.62 10.44
N GLN A 166 3.72 11.08 10.59
CA GLN A 166 4.61 10.87 9.45
C GLN A 166 4.97 9.39 9.29
N ILE A 167 4.62 8.85 8.13
CA ILE A 167 4.94 7.48 7.76
C ILE A 167 6.14 7.51 6.83
N PHE A 168 7.13 6.70 7.19
CA PHE A 168 8.30 6.40 6.38
C PHE A 168 8.11 5.00 5.80
N LEU A 169 8.03 4.94 4.49
CA LEU A 169 7.98 3.70 3.73
C LEU A 169 9.31 3.54 3.01
N THR A 170 10.01 2.45 3.30
CA THR A 170 11.23 2.08 2.58
C THR A 170 10.90 0.98 1.58
N LEU A 171 11.25 1.24 0.32
CA LEU A 171 11.02 0.35 -0.81
C LEU A 171 12.34 -0.12 -1.40
N LEU A 172 12.49 -1.41 -1.66
CA LEU A 172 13.65 -1.93 -2.38
C LEU A 172 13.45 -1.78 -3.88
N TYR A 173 14.38 -1.13 -4.60
CA TYR A 173 14.39 -1.10 -6.05
C TYR A 173 14.88 -2.43 -6.63
N LEU A 174 14.05 -3.02 -7.50
CA LEU A 174 14.38 -4.24 -8.22
C LEU A 174 14.57 -3.88 -9.70
N PRO A 175 15.81 -3.84 -10.21
CA PRO A 175 16.05 -3.55 -11.62
C PRO A 175 15.34 -4.59 -12.48
N LEU A 176 14.65 -4.10 -13.52
CA LEU A 176 14.02 -4.95 -14.52
C LEU A 176 15.17 -5.66 -15.29
N ARG A 177 15.27 -6.99 -15.12
CA ARG A 177 16.10 -7.86 -15.96
C ARG A 177 15.35 -8.17 -17.26
#